data_AF-A0A7X7IKV0-F1
#
_entry.id   AF-A0A7X7IKV0-F1
#
_cell.length_a   1.000
_cell.length_b   1.000
_cell.length_c   1.000
_cell.angle_alpha   90.00
_cell.angle_beta   90.00
_cell.angle_gamma   90.00
#
_symmetry.space_group_name_H-M   'P 1'
#
loop_
_entity.id
_entity.type
_entity.pdbx_description
1 polymer ?
#
loop_
_entity_poly.entity_id
_entity_poly.type
_entity_poly.pdbx_seq_one_letter_code
_entity_poly.pdbx_strand_id
1 'polypeptide(L)'
;MILMGCNDNRISLNEFLRMQSEPKDDPCDVAVTTQSAPVDVDRYLTGYKVGPDDVLGVTLTRIDDMGLNPPIQVRVNHDGNIHMPLVGTVQVHDKSLEEVELAIHNAYVPDIYRDLSVHAEVLKAEPVNVMVVGAVLEPGLIPLRRTERNVLFAIVGAGGVSSMASGEITLRRIRSDEPEIKLNLMNPDDFKQALAMEPLENGDMLSVKAAVPNVIFVGGLVNAPQPEVFPPGVQMSVLQAIAGAGGLRTDLTPKEATLIRRMENGADVHVRLELDRITCGRDPNIALTAGDILWVPHTWETRVQEWINQHFFLRFGAAATVNYNVNGIEYLNRASQQNNSSNGGSLQDTYDPFGFLNRNAALQNLTGTGKSLRAR
;
A
#
# COMPACT_ATOMS: atom_id res chain seq x y z
N MET A 1 -36.31 -41.15 -19.93
CA MET A 1 -35.65 -40.70 -21.17
C MET A 1 -34.20 -40.40 -20.80
N ILE A 2 -33.28 -41.31 -21.14
CA ILE A 2 -31.86 -41.20 -20.78
C ILE A 2 -31.20 -40.33 -21.85
N LEU A 3 -30.82 -39.10 -21.52
CA LEU A 3 -29.93 -38.29 -22.35
C LEU A 3 -28.49 -38.75 -22.10
N MET A 4 -28.11 -39.84 -22.76
CA MET A 4 -26.70 -40.16 -23.02
C MET A 4 -26.21 -39.21 -24.12
N GLY A 5 -25.13 -38.47 -23.86
CA GLY A 5 -24.34 -37.84 -24.92
C GLY A 5 -24.12 -36.34 -24.80
N CYS A 6 -23.47 -35.87 -23.73
CA CYS A 6 -22.50 -34.79 -23.87
C CYS A 6 -21.13 -35.44 -23.75
N ASN A 7 -20.42 -35.58 -24.87
CA ASN A 7 -19.02 -35.97 -24.81
C ASN A 7 -18.27 -34.88 -24.05
N ASP A 8 -17.62 -35.25 -22.95
CA ASP A 8 -16.92 -34.30 -22.10
C ASP A 8 -15.68 -33.79 -22.84
N ASN A 9 -15.78 -32.61 -23.48
CA ASN A 9 -14.73 -32.02 -24.30
C ASN A 9 -13.70 -31.24 -23.45
N ARG A 10 -13.58 -31.56 -22.16
CA ARG A 10 -12.63 -30.97 -21.22
C ARG A 10 -11.31 -31.75 -21.22
N ILE A 11 -10.19 -31.05 -21.25
CA ILE A 11 -8.87 -31.67 -21.12
C ILE A 11 -8.54 -31.98 -19.67
N SER A 12 -7.68 -32.99 -19.45
CA SER A 12 -7.24 -33.34 -18.09
C SER A 12 -6.20 -32.34 -17.56
N LEU A 13 -6.06 -32.25 -16.23
CA LEU A 13 -5.04 -31.41 -15.61
C LEU A 13 -3.62 -31.72 -16.11
N ASN A 14 -3.26 -33.00 -16.21
CA ASN A 14 -1.92 -33.41 -16.66
C ASN A 14 -1.66 -33.05 -18.13
N GLU A 15 -2.70 -33.07 -18.96
CA GLU A 15 -2.62 -32.64 -20.36
C GLU A 15 -2.43 -31.13 -20.47
N PHE A 16 -3.15 -30.34 -19.67
CA PHE A 16 -2.96 -28.90 -19.58
C PHE A 16 -1.55 -28.51 -19.12
N LEU A 17 -1.01 -29.18 -18.10
CA LEU A 17 0.36 -28.94 -17.64
C LEU A 17 1.40 -29.25 -18.72
N ARG A 18 1.17 -30.27 -19.56
CA ARG A 18 2.04 -30.58 -20.70
C ARG A 18 2.02 -29.49 -21.75
N MET A 19 0.84 -28.95 -22.07
CA MET A 19 0.70 -27.82 -22.99
C MET A 19 1.42 -26.56 -22.49
N GLN A 20 1.52 -26.37 -21.17
CA GLN A 20 2.30 -25.27 -20.58
C GLN A 20 3.82 -25.52 -20.58
N SER A 21 4.25 -26.78 -20.70
CA SER A 21 5.66 -27.18 -20.63
C SER A 21 6.36 -27.29 -21.99
N GLU A 22 5.67 -27.03 -23.10
CA GLU A 22 6.34 -26.91 -24.40
C GLU A 22 7.34 -25.74 -24.34
N PRO A 23 8.61 -25.97 -24.72
CA PRO A 23 9.62 -24.93 -24.63
C PRO A 23 9.25 -23.81 -25.61
N LYS A 24 8.95 -22.64 -25.04
CA LYS A 24 8.99 -21.38 -25.77
C LYS A 24 10.48 -21.15 -26.07
N ASP A 25 10.91 -21.40 -27.29
CA ASP A 25 12.21 -20.94 -27.77
C ASP A 25 12.16 -19.41 -27.75
N ASP A 26 12.59 -18.79 -26.64
CA ASP A 26 12.76 -17.34 -26.53
C ASP A 26 14.09 -16.97 -27.21
N PRO A 27 14.11 -16.27 -28.36
CA PRO A 27 15.34 -15.80 -28.94
C PRO A 27 15.66 -14.43 -28.34
N CYS A 28 16.01 -14.35 -27.06
CA CYS A 28 16.46 -13.09 -26.44
C CYS A 28 17.38 -13.31 -25.23
N ASP A 29 18.46 -14.08 -25.40
CA ASP A 29 19.66 -13.89 -24.59
C ASP A 29 20.57 -12.84 -25.26
N VAL A 30 20.19 -11.57 -25.12
CA VAL A 30 21.13 -10.47 -25.28
C VAL A 30 21.67 -10.14 -23.91
N ALA A 31 22.88 -10.62 -23.64
CA ALA A 31 23.67 -10.21 -22.48
C ALA A 31 23.88 -8.69 -22.53
N VAL A 32 23.01 -7.94 -21.85
CA VAL A 32 23.21 -6.52 -21.61
C VAL A 32 24.35 -6.41 -20.59
N THR A 33 25.52 -6.00 -21.09
CA THR A 33 26.65 -5.65 -20.24
C THR A 33 26.30 -4.33 -19.56
N THR A 34 25.71 -4.38 -18.37
CA THR A 34 25.53 -3.23 -17.49
C THR A 34 26.89 -2.87 -16.88
N GLN A 35 27.58 -1.92 -17.49
CA GLN A 35 28.60 -1.15 -16.79
C GLN A 35 27.90 -0.28 -15.75
N SER A 36 27.67 -0.83 -14.55
CA SER A 36 27.27 -0.04 -13.40
C SER A 36 28.50 0.70 -12.88
N ALA A 37 28.62 1.99 -13.21
CA ALA A 37 29.44 2.87 -12.41
C ALA A 37 28.88 2.84 -10.97
N PRO A 38 29.74 2.80 -9.93
CA PRO A 38 29.26 2.87 -8.55
C PRO A 38 28.55 4.21 -8.36
N VAL A 39 27.23 4.16 -8.20
CA VAL A 39 26.44 5.31 -7.75
C VAL A 39 26.79 5.50 -6.28
N ASP A 40 27.53 6.56 -6.00
CA ASP A 40 27.85 7.00 -4.64
C ASP A 40 26.59 7.66 -4.04
N VAL A 41 25.72 6.82 -3.49
CA VAL A 41 24.41 7.21 -2.92
C VAL A 41 24.59 8.21 -1.77
N ASP A 42 25.71 8.13 -1.05
CA ASP A 42 26.03 9.03 0.05
C ASP A 42 26.25 10.47 -0.44
N ARG A 43 26.67 10.66 -1.69
CA ARG A 43 26.90 12.00 -2.29
C ARG A 43 25.59 12.71 -2.67
N TYR A 44 24.51 11.97 -2.90
CA TYR A 44 23.19 12.50 -3.24
C TYR A 44 22.28 12.66 -2.01
N LEU A 45 22.61 12.01 -0.89
CA LEU A 45 21.93 12.12 0.40
C LEU A 45 22.51 13.23 1.30
N THR A 46 23.54 13.96 0.85
CA THR A 46 24.32 14.83 1.74
C THR A 46 24.12 16.33 1.50
N GLY A 47 23.78 17.01 2.59
CA GLY A 47 23.93 18.45 2.77
C GLY A 47 22.68 19.27 2.46
N TYR A 48 22.29 20.10 3.42
CA TYR A 48 21.32 21.17 3.15
C TYR A 48 21.94 22.16 2.14
N LYS A 49 21.26 22.38 1.02
CA LYS A 49 21.57 23.45 0.07
C LYS A 49 20.58 24.58 0.23
N VAL A 50 21.09 25.81 0.28
CA VAL A 50 20.26 27.00 0.39
C VAL A 50 19.48 27.22 -0.90
N GLY A 51 18.18 27.48 -0.80
CA GLY A 51 17.37 27.86 -1.94
C GLY A 51 16.53 29.10 -1.69
N PRO A 52 15.72 29.48 -2.69
CA PRO A 52 14.90 30.69 -2.62
C PRO A 52 13.90 30.60 -1.45
N ASP A 53 13.59 31.76 -0.87
CA ASP A 53 12.69 31.96 0.26
C ASP A 53 13.14 31.40 1.62
N ASP A 54 14.31 30.76 1.68
CA ASP A 54 14.94 30.42 2.95
C ASP A 54 15.29 31.67 3.76
N VAL A 55 15.25 31.56 5.08
CA VAL A 55 15.69 32.60 6.01
C VAL A 55 16.94 32.11 6.72
N LEU A 56 18.04 32.83 6.50
CA LEU A 56 19.33 32.55 7.11
C LEU A 56 19.58 33.53 8.27
N GLY A 57 20.19 33.02 9.34
CA GLY A 57 20.78 33.83 10.41
C GLY A 57 22.27 33.94 10.18
N VAL A 58 22.76 35.14 9.93
CA VAL A 58 24.20 35.39 9.71
C VAL A 58 24.76 36.14 10.90
N THR A 59 25.70 35.52 11.61
CA THR A 59 26.43 36.14 12.71
C THR A 59 27.81 36.57 12.23
N LEU A 60 28.09 37.86 12.36
CA LEU A 60 29.37 38.46 12.01
C LEU A 60 30.15 38.74 13.31
N THR A 61 31.27 38.06 13.51
CA THR A 61 32.09 38.18 14.72
C THR A 61 33.50 38.61 14.37
N ARG A 62 33.97 39.70 14.96
CA ARG A 62 35.34 40.20 14.79
C ARG A 62 36.21 39.68 15.94
N ILE A 63 37.50 39.45 15.69
CA ILE A 63 38.43 38.82 16.67
C ILE A 63 38.59 39.65 17.96
N ASP A 64 38.49 40.97 17.88
CA ASP A 64 38.58 41.92 18.99
C ASP A 64 37.21 42.23 19.64
N ASP A 65 36.12 41.68 19.10
CA ASP A 65 34.78 41.89 19.62
C ASP A 65 34.50 40.87 20.73
N MET A 66 34.44 41.33 21.97
CA MET A 66 34.10 40.49 23.14
C MET A 66 32.58 40.38 23.37
N GLY A 67 31.76 40.97 22.48
CA GLY A 67 30.30 40.97 22.58
C GLY A 67 29.64 39.80 21.83
N LEU A 68 28.44 39.41 22.29
CA LEU A 68 27.55 38.53 21.52
C LEU A 68 26.84 39.37 20.46
N ASN A 69 27.26 39.24 19.20
CA ASN A 69 26.60 39.90 18.08
C ASN A 69 25.32 39.13 17.71
N PRO A 70 24.14 39.78 17.65
CA PRO A 70 22.92 39.08 17.27
C PRO A 70 22.96 38.67 15.78
N PRO A 71 22.35 37.52 15.42
CA PRO A 71 22.30 37.08 14.03
C PRO A 71 21.45 38.04 13.19
N ILE A 72 22.00 38.46 12.06
CA ILE A 72 21.31 39.24 11.04
C ILE A 72 20.42 38.26 10.26
N GLN A 73 19.10 38.48 10.30
CA GLN A 73 18.15 37.65 9.57
C GLN A 73 18.06 38.16 8.14
N VAL A 74 18.43 37.31 7.19
CA VAL A 74 18.36 37.62 5.75
C VAL A 74 17.50 36.57 5.05
N ARG A 75 16.63 37.03 4.16
CA ARG A 75 15.82 36.15 3.29
C ARG A 75 16.52 36.01 1.95
N VAL A 76 16.54 34.79 1.43
CA VAL A 76 17.02 34.48 0.09
C VAL A 76 15.93 34.86 -0.92
N ASN A 77 16.25 35.76 -1.85
CA ASN A 77 15.33 36.16 -2.92
C ASN A 77 15.15 35.03 -3.96
N HIS A 78 14.18 35.16 -4.86
CA HIS A 78 13.95 34.21 -5.95
C HIS A 78 15.17 34.05 -6.89
N ASP A 79 15.97 35.10 -7.06
CA ASP A 79 17.23 35.05 -7.82
C ASP A 79 18.37 34.34 -7.04
N GLY A 80 18.10 33.89 -5.81
CA GLY A 80 19.05 33.16 -4.99
C GLY A 80 20.10 34.03 -4.31
N ASN A 81 19.81 35.32 -4.16
CA ASN A 81 20.65 36.33 -3.55
C ASN A 81 20.16 36.69 -2.14
N ILE A 82 21.09 37.05 -1.26
CA ILE A 82 20.82 37.69 0.03
C ILE A 82 21.36 39.11 0.03
N HIS A 83 20.73 40.00 0.81
CA HIS A 83 21.21 41.36 1.02
C HIS A 83 21.97 41.46 2.33
N MET A 84 23.25 41.77 2.24
CA MET A 84 24.15 41.96 3.37
C MET A 84 24.49 43.45 3.55
N PRO A 85 24.50 43.99 4.79
CA PRO A 85 24.85 45.38 5.04
C PRO A 85 26.25 45.72 4.50
N LEU A 86 26.44 46.93 3.96
CA LEU A 86 27.72 47.44 3.41
C LEU A 86 28.22 46.79 2.11
N VAL A 87 28.00 45.49 1.90
CA VAL A 87 28.50 44.75 0.72
C VAL A 87 27.42 44.50 -0.36
N GLY A 88 26.14 44.70 -0.02
CA GLY A 88 25.05 44.58 -0.98
C GLY A 88 24.62 43.13 -1.22
N THR A 89 24.42 42.74 -2.48
CA THR A 89 23.90 41.42 -2.85
C THR A 89 24.99 40.36 -2.88
N VAL A 90 24.73 39.22 -2.22
CA VAL A 90 25.62 38.05 -2.24
C VAL A 90 24.86 36.83 -2.75
N GLN A 91 25.42 36.10 -3.73
CA GLN A 91 24.81 34.90 -4.30
C GLN A 91 25.00 33.69 -3.37
N VAL A 92 23.89 33.06 -3.00
CA VAL A 92 23.85 31.91 -2.07
C VAL A 92 23.07 30.69 -2.57
N HIS A 93 22.43 30.79 -3.74
CA HIS A 93 21.70 29.67 -4.34
C HIS A 93 22.56 28.41 -4.50
N ASP A 94 21.99 27.25 -4.16
CA ASP A 94 22.58 25.92 -4.29
C ASP A 94 23.92 25.70 -3.58
N LYS A 95 24.31 26.67 -2.73
CA LYS A 95 25.50 26.58 -1.90
C LYS A 95 25.21 25.85 -0.58
N SER A 96 26.22 25.16 -0.07
CA SER A 96 26.22 24.69 1.32
C SER A 96 26.35 25.86 2.30
N LEU A 97 26.04 25.65 3.57
CA LEU A 97 26.21 26.70 4.58
C LEU A 97 27.66 27.18 4.68
N GLU A 98 28.63 26.28 4.58
CA GLU A 98 30.07 26.61 4.58
C GLU A 98 30.45 27.48 3.37
N GLU A 99 29.91 27.17 2.20
CA GLU A 99 30.14 27.96 0.98
C GLU A 99 29.47 29.34 1.06
N VAL A 100 28.35 29.45 1.77
CA VAL A 100 27.68 30.74 2.06
C VAL A 100 28.52 31.56 3.03
N GLU A 101 29.02 30.96 4.12
CA GLU A 101 29.93 31.63 5.07
C GLU A 101 31.16 32.19 4.35
N LEU A 102 31.77 31.38 3.48
CA LEU A 102 32.92 31.80 2.68
C LEU A 102 32.58 32.91 1.69
N ALA A 103 31.42 32.84 1.01
CA ALA A 103 30.99 33.86 0.08
C ALA A 103 30.74 35.21 0.77
N ILE A 104 30.15 35.18 1.96
CA ILE A 104 29.92 36.37 2.78
C ILE A 104 31.28 36.90 3.28
N HIS A 105 32.14 36.04 3.81
CA HIS A 105 33.48 36.42 4.26
C HIS A 105 34.25 37.18 3.17
N ASN A 106 34.29 36.63 1.95
CA ASN A 106 35.01 37.22 0.82
C ASN A 106 34.37 38.52 0.30
N ALA A 107 33.08 38.75 0.58
CA ALA A 107 32.42 40.02 0.24
C ALA A 107 32.82 41.14 1.22
N TYR A 108 33.11 40.80 2.48
CA TYR A 108 33.47 41.76 3.54
C TYR A 108 34.98 41.97 3.67
N VAL A 109 35.80 40.95 3.39
CA VAL A 109 37.26 40.99 3.52
C VAL A 109 37.90 41.01 2.13
N PRO A 110 38.86 41.91 1.84
CA PRO A 110 39.50 42.87 2.75
C PRO A 110 38.86 44.27 2.75
N ASP A 111 37.84 44.52 1.92
CA ASP A 111 37.37 45.87 1.60
C ASP A 111 36.69 46.60 2.77
N ILE A 112 36.01 45.87 3.67
CA ILE A 112 35.29 46.41 4.82
C ILE A 112 35.98 46.06 6.14
N TYR A 113 36.42 44.80 6.30
CA TYR A 113 37.10 44.30 7.50
C TYR A 113 38.45 43.68 7.16
N ARG A 114 39.39 43.75 8.10
CA ARG A 114 40.69 43.06 7.98
C ARG A 114 40.58 41.56 8.26
N ASP A 115 39.89 41.24 9.35
CA ASP A 115 39.61 39.88 9.80
C ASP A 115 38.15 39.82 10.28
N LEU A 116 37.41 38.82 9.80
CA LEU A 116 36.00 38.62 10.13
C LEU A 116 35.71 37.12 10.20
N SER A 117 35.04 36.66 11.25
CA SER A 117 34.47 35.31 11.33
C SER A 117 32.99 35.38 11.01
N VAL A 118 32.56 34.57 10.04
CA VAL A 118 31.17 34.49 9.61
C VAL A 118 30.61 33.14 10.00
N HIS A 119 29.46 33.14 10.65
CA HIS A 119 28.68 31.93 10.89
C HIS A 119 27.28 32.07 10.28
N ALA A 120 26.86 31.10 9.48
CA ALA A 120 25.55 31.05 8.86
C ALA A 120 24.75 29.85 9.34
N GLU A 121 23.53 30.10 9.79
CA GLU A 121 22.56 29.06 10.16
C GLU A 121 21.24 29.23 9.41
N VAL A 122 20.49 28.15 9.28
CA VAL A 122 19.15 28.20 8.67
C VAL A 122 18.13 28.39 9.78
N LEU A 123 17.47 29.56 9.81
CA LEU A 123 16.41 29.85 10.77
C LEU A 123 15.06 29.28 10.30
N LYS A 124 14.78 29.38 9.00
CA LYS A 124 13.59 28.82 8.37
C LYS A 124 13.93 28.33 6.97
N ALA A 125 13.75 27.03 6.75
CA ALA A 125 13.83 26.42 5.43
C ALA A 125 12.44 26.41 4.78
N GLU A 126 12.36 26.84 3.53
CA GLU A 126 11.13 26.70 2.76
C GLU A 126 11.09 25.29 2.12
N PRO A 127 9.97 24.53 2.27
CA PRO A 127 9.85 23.21 1.68
C PRO A 127 9.70 23.29 0.16
N VAL A 128 10.10 22.21 -0.50
CA VAL A 128 9.86 22.01 -1.94
C VAL A 128 8.56 21.26 -2.13
N ASN A 129 7.62 21.82 -2.87
CA ASN A 129 6.32 21.23 -3.13
C ASN A 129 6.33 20.46 -4.46
N VAL A 130 6.06 19.17 -4.38
CA VAL A 130 5.96 18.26 -5.53
C VAL A 130 4.52 17.78 -5.66
N MET A 131 4.00 17.68 -6.89
CA MET A 131 2.65 17.16 -7.13
C MET A 131 2.70 15.65 -7.32
N VAL A 132 2.04 14.90 -6.43
CA VAL A 132 1.92 13.45 -6.55
C VAL A 132 0.48 13.09 -6.91
N VAL A 133 0.29 12.35 -8.00
CA VAL A 133 -1.02 11.96 -8.53
C VAL A 133 -1.05 10.48 -8.90
N GLY A 134 -2.25 9.94 -9.09
CA GLY A 134 -2.46 8.56 -9.53
C GLY A 134 -2.70 7.59 -8.37
N ALA A 135 -2.20 6.36 -8.50
CA ALA A 135 -2.49 5.24 -7.61
C ALA A 135 -1.70 5.26 -6.29
N VAL A 136 -1.72 6.39 -5.58
CA VAL A 136 -1.20 6.59 -4.23
C VAL A 136 -2.34 6.68 -3.21
N LEU A 137 -2.03 6.60 -1.91
CA LEU A 137 -3.05 6.74 -0.87
C LEU A 137 -3.59 8.17 -0.77
N GLU A 138 -2.70 9.16 -0.75
CA GLU A 138 -3.03 10.58 -0.57
C GLU A 138 -2.45 11.41 -1.72
N PRO A 139 -3.16 11.50 -2.87
CA PRO A 139 -2.72 12.34 -3.98
C PRO A 139 -2.86 13.83 -3.62
N GLY A 140 -1.90 14.65 -4.06
CA GLY A 140 -1.89 16.08 -3.80
C GLY A 140 -0.52 16.72 -3.89
N LEU A 141 -0.41 17.92 -3.33
CA LEU A 141 0.85 18.63 -3.18
C LEU A 141 1.56 18.15 -1.91
N ILE A 142 2.72 17.52 -2.09
CA ILE A 142 3.53 16.95 -1.01
C ILE A 142 4.71 17.89 -0.71
N PRO A 143 4.78 18.47 0.51
CA PRO A 143 5.91 19.30 0.91
C PRO A 143 7.09 18.42 1.32
N LEU A 144 8.21 18.55 0.62
CA LEU A 144 9.46 17.86 0.89
C LEU A 144 10.46 18.81 1.54
N ARG A 145 11.21 18.29 2.52
CA ARG A 145 12.34 19.01 3.09
C ARG A 145 13.47 19.08 2.05
N ARG A 146 14.32 20.12 2.12
CA ARG A 146 15.44 20.28 1.19
C ARG A 146 16.42 19.10 1.15
N THR A 147 16.55 18.38 2.26
CA THR A 147 17.38 17.18 2.41
C THR A 147 16.68 15.89 1.95
N GLU A 148 15.36 15.93 1.70
CA GLU A 148 14.51 14.76 1.41
C GLU A 148 13.85 14.89 0.03
N ARG A 149 14.48 15.64 -0.90
CA ARG A 149 13.97 15.92 -2.24
C ARG A 149 14.16 14.74 -3.20
N ASN A 150 13.72 13.55 -2.83
CA ASN A 150 13.77 12.38 -3.72
C ASN A 150 12.37 11.82 -4.03
N VAL A 151 12.29 10.99 -5.07
CA VAL A 151 11.04 10.34 -5.51
C VAL A 151 10.42 9.46 -4.43
N LEU A 152 11.25 8.72 -3.68
CA LEU A 152 10.79 7.84 -2.62
C LEU A 152 10.11 8.60 -1.46
N PHE A 153 10.72 9.68 -0.98
CA PHE A 153 10.17 10.57 0.05
C PHE A 153 8.89 11.24 -0.43
N ALA A 154 8.78 11.61 -1.71
CA ALA A 154 7.54 12.11 -2.29
C ALA A 154 6.41 11.07 -2.20
N ILE A 155 6.69 9.82 -2.55
CA ILE A 155 5.70 8.73 -2.49
C ILE A 155 5.34 8.40 -1.06
N VAL A 156 6.32 8.33 -0.15
CA VAL A 156 6.08 8.12 1.29
C VAL A 156 5.26 9.27 1.88
N GLY A 157 5.54 10.51 1.47
CA GLY A 157 4.74 11.69 1.84
C GLY A 157 3.30 11.63 1.34
N ALA A 158 3.04 10.94 0.23
CA ALA A 158 1.70 10.63 -0.28
C ALA A 158 1.07 9.37 0.37
N GLY A 159 1.63 8.88 1.47
CA GLY A 159 1.16 7.68 2.19
C GLY A 159 1.64 6.35 1.60
N GLY A 160 2.46 6.37 0.56
CA GLY A 160 2.92 5.19 -0.17
C GLY A 160 2.11 4.88 -1.42
N VAL A 161 2.50 3.82 -2.13
CA VAL A 161 1.75 3.30 -3.26
C VAL A 161 0.51 2.54 -2.77
N SER A 162 -0.62 2.66 -3.49
CA SER A 162 -1.83 1.90 -3.16
C SER A 162 -1.70 0.43 -3.55
N SER A 163 -2.58 -0.43 -3.01
CA SER A 163 -2.67 -1.85 -3.43
C SER A 163 -3.08 -2.04 -4.89
N MET A 164 -3.60 -1.00 -5.54
CA MET A 164 -3.96 -0.99 -6.96
C MET A 164 -2.88 -0.34 -7.83
N ALA A 165 -1.73 0.02 -7.29
CA ALA A 165 -0.62 0.58 -8.07
C ALA A 165 0.08 -0.51 -8.88
N SER A 166 0.57 -0.18 -10.08
CA SER A 166 1.38 -1.12 -10.87
C SER A 166 2.85 -1.15 -10.43
N GLY A 167 3.26 -0.23 -9.55
CA GLY A 167 4.67 0.03 -9.25
C GLY A 167 5.38 0.89 -10.30
N GLU A 168 4.73 1.19 -11.43
CA GLU A 168 5.25 2.12 -12.44
C GLU A 168 4.96 3.57 -12.03
N ILE A 169 6.00 4.39 -12.09
CA ILE A 169 5.98 5.80 -11.75
C ILE A 169 6.56 6.58 -12.92
N THR A 170 5.92 7.71 -13.18
CA THR A 170 6.31 8.64 -14.22
C THR A 170 6.63 9.98 -13.57
N LEU A 171 7.87 10.44 -13.72
CA LEU A 171 8.28 11.78 -13.33
C LEU A 171 8.23 12.70 -14.55
N ARG A 172 7.49 13.79 -14.41
CA ARG A 172 7.44 14.89 -15.38
C ARG A 172 7.91 16.18 -14.71
N ARG A 173 8.99 16.76 -15.22
CA ARG A 173 9.51 18.05 -14.77
C ARG A 173 8.88 19.15 -15.59
N ILE A 174 8.05 20.02 -15.00
CA ILE A 174 7.35 21.07 -15.76
C ILE A 174 8.32 22.13 -16.33
N ARG A 175 9.48 22.28 -15.68
CA ARG A 175 10.51 23.28 -16.02
C ARG A 175 11.43 22.89 -17.17
N SER A 176 11.41 21.63 -17.62
CA SER A 176 12.26 21.11 -18.70
C SER A 176 11.38 20.45 -19.76
N ASP A 177 11.75 20.58 -21.04
CA ASP A 177 11.12 19.83 -22.15
C ASP A 177 11.69 18.40 -22.24
N GLU A 178 12.31 17.93 -21.16
CA GLU A 178 12.83 16.57 -21.04
C GLU A 178 11.70 15.54 -21.11
N PRO A 179 11.98 14.37 -21.73
CA PRO A 179 11.01 13.29 -21.78
C PRO A 179 10.66 12.80 -20.38
N GLU A 180 9.42 12.34 -20.21
CA GLU A 180 8.96 11.73 -18.96
C GLU A 180 9.85 10.55 -18.57
N ILE A 181 10.38 10.58 -17.35
CA ILE A 181 11.21 9.50 -16.81
C ILE A 181 10.28 8.44 -16.26
N LYS A 182 10.33 7.24 -16.82
CA LYS A 182 9.55 6.08 -16.39
C LYS A 182 10.40 5.18 -15.51
N LEU A 183 9.89 4.83 -14.34
CA LEU A 183 10.58 4.00 -13.36
C LEU A 183 9.63 2.92 -12.88
N ASN A 184 10.09 1.68 -12.77
CA ASN A 184 9.36 0.62 -12.10
C ASN A 184 9.98 0.32 -10.74
N LEU A 185 9.34 0.74 -9.65
CA LEU A 185 9.89 0.52 -8.30
C LEU A 185 9.99 -0.96 -7.89
N MET A 186 9.35 -1.87 -8.63
CA MET A 186 9.47 -3.31 -8.40
C MET A 186 10.73 -3.89 -9.03
N ASN A 187 11.37 -3.16 -9.96
CA ASN A 187 12.65 -3.54 -10.54
C ASN A 187 13.81 -3.00 -9.66
N PRO A 188 14.73 -3.85 -9.18
CA PRO A 188 15.87 -3.42 -8.38
C PRO A 188 16.75 -2.33 -9.03
N ASP A 189 16.87 -2.33 -10.36
CA ASP A 189 17.74 -1.39 -11.07
C ASP A 189 17.09 0.01 -11.17
N ASP A 190 15.81 0.06 -11.54
CA ASP A 190 15.02 1.30 -11.55
C ASP A 190 14.89 1.88 -10.14
N PHE A 191 14.80 1.02 -9.12
CA PHE A 191 14.80 1.47 -7.72
C PHE A 191 16.11 2.17 -7.35
N LYS A 192 17.27 1.62 -7.75
CA LYS A 192 18.57 2.29 -7.56
C LYS A 192 18.64 3.59 -8.36
N GLN A 193 18.13 3.60 -9.58
CA GLN A 193 18.06 4.82 -10.40
C GLN A 193 17.22 5.89 -9.71
N ALA A 194 16.07 5.55 -9.15
CA ALA A 194 15.22 6.48 -8.42
C ALA A 194 15.90 7.13 -7.21
N LEU A 195 16.85 6.42 -6.57
CA LEU A 195 17.69 6.97 -5.49
C LEU A 195 18.84 7.84 -6.00
N ALA A 196 19.34 7.55 -7.19
CA ALA A 196 20.45 8.25 -7.83
C ALA A 196 20.03 9.52 -8.60
N MET A 197 18.72 9.72 -8.75
CA MET A 197 18.18 10.81 -9.53
C MET A 197 18.47 12.17 -8.89
N GLU A 198 18.57 13.17 -9.76
CA GLU A 198 18.69 14.55 -9.33
C GLU A 198 17.49 14.94 -8.45
N PRO A 199 17.71 15.74 -7.39
CA PRO A 199 16.67 16.12 -6.45
C PRO A 199 15.45 16.74 -7.12
N LEU A 200 14.28 16.42 -6.57
CA LEU A 200 13.02 17.02 -7.01
C LEU A 200 12.97 18.51 -6.69
N GLU A 201 12.23 19.24 -7.52
CA GLU A 201 12.05 20.68 -7.40
C GLU A 201 10.58 21.10 -7.45
N ASN A 202 10.35 22.38 -7.16
CA ASN A 202 9.01 22.97 -7.23
C ASN A 202 8.46 22.83 -8.66
N GLY A 203 7.27 22.26 -8.77
CA GLY A 203 6.61 22.05 -10.05
C GLY A 203 6.90 20.69 -10.71
N ASP A 204 7.67 19.81 -10.06
CA ASP A 204 7.76 18.42 -10.51
C ASP A 204 6.44 17.68 -10.25
N MET A 205 6.06 16.82 -11.19
CA MET A 205 4.86 15.99 -11.11
C MET A 205 5.25 14.52 -11.15
N LEU A 206 4.87 13.79 -10.11
CA LEU A 206 4.98 12.35 -10.02
C LEU A 206 3.61 11.74 -10.24
N SER A 207 3.49 10.91 -11.27
CA SER A 207 2.28 10.17 -11.58
C SER A 207 2.52 8.68 -11.40
N VAL A 208 1.83 8.08 -10.43
CA VAL A 208 1.86 6.64 -10.16
C VAL A 208 0.76 5.97 -10.96
N LYS A 209 1.14 5.05 -11.83
CA LYS A 209 0.19 4.39 -12.72
C LYS A 209 -0.65 3.39 -11.94
N ALA A 210 -1.97 3.43 -12.17
CA ALA A 210 -2.86 2.40 -11.68
C ALA A 210 -2.60 1.10 -12.45
N ALA A 211 -2.51 0.00 -11.72
CA ALA A 211 -2.57 -1.31 -12.31
C ALA A 211 -3.97 -1.60 -12.82
N VAL A 212 -4.05 -2.31 -13.93
CA VAL A 212 -5.28 -3.00 -14.29
C VAL A 212 -5.41 -4.17 -13.31
N PRO A 213 -6.42 -4.18 -12.43
CA PRO A 213 -6.57 -5.27 -11.46
C PRO A 213 -6.82 -6.57 -12.22
N ASN A 214 -6.23 -7.65 -11.72
CA ASN A 214 -6.50 -8.97 -12.27
C ASN A 214 -7.87 -9.41 -11.75
N VAL A 215 -8.79 -9.74 -12.66
CA VAL A 215 -10.12 -10.23 -12.32
C VAL A 215 -10.23 -11.68 -12.72
N ILE A 216 -10.74 -12.52 -11.84
CA ILE A 216 -11.18 -13.88 -12.15
C ILE A 216 -12.68 -14.00 -11.87
N PHE A 217 -13.34 -14.97 -12.48
CA PHE A 217 -14.77 -15.19 -12.29
C PHE A 217 -15.00 -16.55 -11.65
N VAL A 218 -15.54 -16.59 -10.44
CA VAL A 218 -15.89 -17.85 -9.76
C VAL A 218 -17.40 -18.03 -9.76
N GLY A 219 -17.87 -19.17 -10.28
CA GLY A 219 -19.29 -19.45 -10.44
C GLY A 219 -19.68 -20.91 -10.25
N GLY A 220 -20.98 -21.17 -10.20
CA GLY A 220 -21.54 -22.51 -10.04
C GLY A 220 -21.87 -22.86 -8.58
N LEU A 221 -21.55 -24.08 -8.16
CA LEU A 221 -21.82 -24.63 -6.82
C LEU A 221 -20.88 -24.10 -5.71
N VAL A 222 -20.73 -22.79 -5.63
CA VAL A 222 -20.04 -22.06 -4.56
C VAL A 222 -21.05 -21.27 -3.72
N ASN A 223 -20.68 -20.86 -2.51
CA ASN A 223 -21.59 -20.15 -1.61
C ASN A 223 -21.86 -18.70 -2.06
N ALA A 224 -20.89 -18.03 -2.65
CA ALA A 224 -20.99 -16.66 -3.16
C ALA A 224 -20.35 -16.53 -4.56
N PRO A 225 -21.08 -16.87 -5.64
CA PRO A 225 -20.58 -16.74 -7.00
C PRO A 225 -20.45 -15.25 -7.37
N GLN A 226 -19.21 -14.78 -7.58
CA GLN A 226 -18.91 -13.39 -7.91
C GLN A 226 -17.56 -13.25 -8.63
N PRO A 227 -17.33 -12.14 -9.36
CA PRO A 227 -16.00 -11.76 -9.81
C PRO A 227 -15.09 -11.43 -8.63
N GLU A 228 -13.87 -11.95 -8.65
CA GLU A 228 -12.85 -11.67 -7.63
C GLU A 228 -11.71 -10.87 -8.25
N VAL A 229 -11.37 -9.76 -7.59
CA VAL A 229 -10.27 -8.87 -7.97
C VAL A 229 -9.05 -9.15 -7.09
N PHE A 230 -7.87 -9.19 -7.68
CA PHE A 230 -6.62 -9.24 -6.93
C PHE A 230 -5.56 -8.27 -7.49
N PRO A 231 -4.67 -7.76 -6.61
CA PRO A 231 -3.59 -6.88 -7.02
C PRO A 231 -2.65 -7.51 -8.07
N PRO A 232 -2.01 -6.69 -8.93
CA PRO A 232 -0.93 -7.18 -9.80
C PRO A 232 0.21 -7.77 -8.96
N GLY A 233 0.91 -8.76 -9.51
CA GLY A 233 2.05 -9.42 -8.83
C GLY A 233 1.66 -10.44 -7.77
N VAL A 234 0.40 -10.47 -7.32
CA VAL A 234 -0.12 -11.53 -6.45
C VAL A 234 -0.60 -12.69 -7.32
N GLN A 235 -0.17 -13.91 -7.00
CA GLN A 235 -0.71 -15.12 -7.61
C GLN A 235 -1.95 -15.57 -6.85
N MET A 236 -3.05 -15.78 -7.56
CA MET A 236 -4.28 -16.36 -7.02
C MET A 236 -4.35 -17.83 -7.45
N SER A 237 -4.54 -18.75 -6.52
CA SER A 237 -4.71 -20.18 -6.85
C SER A 237 -6.17 -20.62 -6.86
N VAL A 238 -6.45 -21.78 -7.46
CA VAL A 238 -7.82 -22.34 -7.53
C VAL A 238 -8.46 -22.45 -6.15
N LEU A 239 -7.74 -22.99 -5.16
CA LEU A 239 -8.28 -23.15 -3.81
C LEU A 239 -8.53 -21.80 -3.12
N GLN A 240 -7.67 -20.81 -3.35
CA GLN A 240 -7.84 -19.46 -2.80
C GLN A 240 -9.05 -18.76 -3.42
N ALA A 241 -9.26 -18.90 -4.73
CA ALA A 241 -10.44 -18.37 -5.41
C ALA A 241 -11.73 -19.04 -4.91
N ILE A 242 -11.75 -20.37 -4.71
CA ILE A 242 -12.92 -21.04 -4.12
C ILE A 242 -13.18 -20.54 -2.70
N ALA A 243 -12.12 -20.32 -1.91
CA ALA A 243 -12.25 -19.76 -0.56
C ALA A 243 -12.77 -18.31 -0.58
N GLY A 244 -12.32 -17.49 -1.54
CA GLY A 244 -12.79 -16.12 -1.78
C GLY A 244 -14.28 -16.07 -2.10
N ALA A 245 -14.77 -17.05 -2.86
CA ALA A 245 -16.20 -17.24 -3.17
C ALA A 245 -17.02 -17.83 -2.00
N GLY A 246 -16.49 -17.82 -0.78
CA GLY A 246 -17.15 -18.34 0.42
C GLY A 246 -17.12 -19.87 0.54
N GLY A 247 -16.30 -20.56 -0.24
CA GLY A 247 -16.18 -22.01 -0.25
C GLY A 247 -17.21 -22.72 -1.12
N LEU A 248 -17.05 -24.04 -1.24
CA LEU A 248 -18.00 -24.90 -1.96
C LEU A 248 -19.30 -25.06 -1.17
N ARG A 249 -20.38 -25.29 -1.91
CA ARG A 249 -21.67 -25.66 -1.31
C ARG A 249 -21.57 -27.00 -0.59
N THR A 250 -21.76 -26.97 0.73
CA THR A 250 -21.67 -28.17 1.59
C THR A 250 -22.90 -29.06 1.50
N ASP A 251 -24.02 -28.55 0.99
CA ASP A 251 -25.25 -29.31 0.79
C ASP A 251 -25.19 -30.23 -0.45
N LEU A 252 -24.31 -29.93 -1.42
CA LEU A 252 -24.20 -30.65 -2.70
C LEU A 252 -22.83 -31.27 -2.97
N THR A 253 -21.87 -31.12 -2.06
CA THR A 253 -20.52 -31.74 -2.08
C THR A 253 -19.88 -31.88 -3.48
N PRO A 254 -19.72 -30.77 -4.26
CA PRO A 254 -19.12 -30.84 -5.59
C PRO A 254 -17.65 -31.26 -5.51
N LYS A 255 -17.24 -32.24 -6.32
CA LYS A 255 -15.88 -32.81 -6.32
C LYS A 255 -14.99 -32.34 -7.48
N GLU A 256 -15.59 -31.67 -8.47
CA GLU A 256 -14.89 -31.19 -9.65
C GLU A 256 -15.18 -29.73 -9.94
N ALA A 257 -14.20 -29.05 -10.54
CA ALA A 257 -14.36 -27.73 -11.13
C ALA A 257 -13.85 -27.74 -12.57
N THR A 258 -14.29 -26.77 -13.36
CA THR A 258 -13.84 -26.54 -14.73
C THR A 258 -13.17 -25.18 -14.76
N LEU A 259 -11.88 -25.15 -15.08
CA LEU A 259 -11.15 -23.92 -15.40
C LEU A 259 -11.32 -23.65 -16.90
N ILE A 260 -11.84 -22.48 -17.23
CA ILE A 260 -11.93 -21.99 -18.60
C ILE A 260 -10.89 -20.88 -18.74
N ARG A 261 -9.85 -21.13 -19.54
CA ARG A 261 -8.76 -20.19 -19.78
C ARG A 261 -8.67 -19.85 -21.26
N ARG A 262 -8.60 -18.55 -21.57
CA ARG A 262 -8.34 -18.05 -22.92
C ARG A 262 -6.84 -18.11 -23.21
N MET A 263 -6.45 -18.80 -24.26
CA MET A 263 -5.06 -18.89 -24.72
C MET A 263 -4.68 -17.71 -25.61
N GLU A 264 -3.38 -17.48 -25.85
CA GLU A 264 -2.87 -16.37 -26.68
C GLU A 264 -3.43 -16.38 -28.12
N ASN A 265 -3.78 -17.56 -28.64
CA ASN A 265 -4.40 -17.74 -29.95
C ASN A 265 -5.90 -17.38 -30.01
N GLY A 266 -6.48 -16.93 -28.89
CA GLY A 266 -7.90 -16.57 -28.76
C GLY A 266 -8.85 -17.75 -28.54
N ALA A 267 -8.36 -18.99 -28.48
CA ALA A 267 -9.17 -20.16 -28.17
C ALA A 267 -9.37 -20.32 -26.66
N ASP A 268 -10.56 -20.79 -26.26
CA ASP A 268 -10.88 -21.09 -24.86
C ASP A 268 -10.61 -22.58 -24.58
N VAL A 269 -9.76 -22.86 -23.59
CA VAL A 269 -9.39 -24.21 -23.15
C VAL A 269 -10.13 -24.52 -21.85
N HIS A 270 -10.82 -25.67 -21.83
CA HIS A 270 -11.57 -26.12 -20.66
C HIS A 270 -10.81 -27.24 -19.96
N VAL A 271 -10.28 -26.96 -18.77
CA VAL A 271 -9.52 -27.90 -17.96
C VAL A 271 -10.41 -28.44 -16.85
N ARG A 272 -10.52 -29.77 -16.77
CA ARG A 272 -11.20 -30.44 -15.65
C ARG A 272 -10.27 -30.56 -14.46
N LEU A 273 -10.73 -30.08 -13.30
CA LEU A 273 -10.01 -30.07 -12.03
C LEU A 273 -10.70 -30.96 -11.02
N GLU A 274 -9.95 -31.87 -10.40
CA GLU A 274 -10.44 -32.72 -9.30
C GLU A 274 -10.11 -32.06 -7.95
N LEU A 275 -11.12 -31.46 -7.31
CA LEU A 275 -10.92 -30.60 -6.13
C LEU A 275 -10.41 -31.38 -4.91
N ASP A 276 -10.87 -32.61 -4.72
CA ASP A 276 -10.42 -33.48 -3.62
C ASP A 276 -8.93 -33.80 -3.74
N ARG A 277 -8.44 -34.03 -4.96
CA ARG A 277 -7.03 -34.35 -5.22
C ARG A 277 -6.13 -33.14 -5.03
N ILE A 278 -6.59 -31.95 -5.46
CA ILE A 278 -5.87 -30.70 -5.25
C ILE A 278 -5.81 -30.36 -3.76
N THR A 279 -6.93 -30.51 -3.04
CA THR A 279 -7.01 -30.24 -1.59
C THR A 279 -6.11 -31.16 -0.77
N CYS A 280 -6.03 -32.44 -1.15
CA CYS A 280 -5.12 -33.40 -0.51
C CYS A 280 -3.67 -33.33 -1.02
N GLY A 281 -3.33 -32.39 -1.92
CA GLY A 281 -1.98 -32.21 -2.46
C GLY A 281 -1.49 -33.31 -3.41
N ARG A 282 -2.39 -34.16 -3.93
CA ARG A 282 -2.05 -35.17 -4.95
C ARG A 282 -1.87 -34.55 -6.33
N ASP A 283 -2.64 -33.50 -6.60
CA ASP A 283 -2.57 -32.70 -7.82
C ASP A 283 -2.09 -31.28 -7.46
N PRO A 284 -1.35 -30.60 -8.35
CA PRO A 284 -0.85 -29.25 -8.08
C PRO A 284 -1.98 -28.23 -7.99
N ASN A 285 -1.85 -27.29 -7.07
CA ASN A 285 -2.75 -26.14 -6.96
C ASN A 285 -2.38 -25.08 -8.01
N ILE A 286 -3.16 -25.01 -9.09
CA ILE A 286 -2.87 -24.15 -10.25
C ILE A 286 -3.05 -22.67 -9.88
N ALA A 287 -2.11 -21.83 -10.34
CA ALA A 287 -2.26 -20.38 -10.34
C ALA A 287 -3.18 -19.93 -11.49
N LEU A 288 -4.21 -19.19 -11.13
CA LEU A 288 -5.16 -18.54 -12.02
C LEU A 288 -4.54 -17.26 -12.60
N THR A 289 -4.90 -16.98 -13.85
CA THR A 289 -4.52 -15.78 -14.58
C THR A 289 -5.70 -14.82 -14.69
N ALA A 290 -5.43 -13.54 -14.91
CA ALA A 290 -6.48 -12.57 -15.17
C ALA A 290 -7.36 -13.00 -16.35
N GLY A 291 -8.67 -12.93 -16.17
CA GLY A 291 -9.68 -13.34 -17.15
C GLY A 291 -10.11 -14.80 -17.04
N ASP A 292 -9.48 -15.62 -16.19
CA ASP A 292 -9.90 -17.01 -15.99
C ASP A 292 -11.31 -17.10 -15.40
N ILE A 293 -12.06 -18.10 -15.84
CA ILE A 293 -13.37 -18.45 -15.30
C ILE A 293 -13.26 -19.81 -14.61
N LEU A 294 -13.50 -19.85 -13.31
CA LEU A 294 -13.60 -21.06 -12.53
C LEU A 294 -15.08 -21.40 -12.31
N TRP A 295 -15.52 -22.47 -12.95
CA TRP A 295 -16.91 -22.92 -12.89
C TRP A 295 -17.03 -24.25 -12.15
N VAL A 296 -17.85 -24.31 -11.10
CA VAL A 296 -18.15 -25.54 -10.37
C VAL A 296 -19.49 -26.10 -10.88
N PRO A 297 -19.48 -27.08 -11.80
CA PRO A 297 -20.70 -27.56 -12.42
C PRO A 297 -21.53 -28.41 -11.46
N HIS A 298 -22.83 -28.55 -11.78
CA HIS A 298 -23.63 -29.62 -11.19
C HIS A 298 -23.25 -30.94 -11.87
N THR A 299 -22.84 -31.92 -11.07
CA THR A 299 -22.72 -33.33 -11.51
C THR A 299 -24.06 -34.04 -11.33
N TRP A 300 -24.23 -35.18 -11.99
CA TRP A 300 -25.44 -36.00 -11.80
C TRP A 300 -25.67 -36.34 -10.31
N GLU A 301 -24.59 -36.60 -9.54
CA GLU A 301 -24.64 -36.83 -8.09
C GLU A 301 -25.20 -35.62 -7.36
N THR A 302 -24.68 -34.42 -7.63
CA THR A 302 -25.16 -33.18 -6.99
C THR A 302 -26.62 -32.89 -7.31
N ARG A 303 -27.10 -33.17 -8.53
CA ARG A 303 -28.51 -32.96 -8.90
C ARG A 303 -29.45 -33.90 -8.16
N VAL A 304 -29.03 -35.14 -7.92
CA VAL A 304 -29.79 -36.11 -7.12
C VAL A 304 -29.78 -35.69 -5.65
N GLN A 305 -28.63 -35.29 -5.11
CA GLN A 305 -28.52 -34.75 -3.75
C GLN A 305 -29.41 -33.52 -3.56
N GLU A 306 -29.40 -32.59 -4.52
CA GLU A 306 -30.26 -31.41 -4.51
C GLU A 306 -31.74 -31.78 -4.51
N TRP A 307 -32.14 -32.73 -5.36
CA TRP A 307 -33.51 -33.22 -5.38
C TRP A 307 -33.91 -33.86 -4.04
N ILE A 308 -33.04 -34.70 -3.45
CA ILE A 308 -33.27 -35.30 -2.11
C ILE A 308 -33.37 -34.21 -1.04
N ASN A 309 -32.45 -33.26 -1.01
CA ASN A 309 -32.44 -32.17 -0.04
C ASN A 309 -33.70 -31.29 -0.16
N GLN A 310 -34.20 -31.06 -1.38
CA GLN A 310 -35.38 -30.23 -1.63
C GLN A 310 -36.71 -30.97 -1.42
N HIS A 311 -36.80 -32.24 -1.82
CA HIS A 311 -38.06 -32.99 -1.89
C HIS A 311 -38.21 -34.06 -0.80
N PHE A 312 -37.10 -34.44 -0.17
CA PHE A 312 -37.02 -35.55 0.77
C PHE A 312 -36.38 -35.09 2.10
N PHE A 313 -37.00 -34.09 2.75
CA PHE A 313 -36.74 -33.83 4.17
C PHE A 313 -37.35 -34.96 5.00
N LEU A 314 -36.60 -36.04 5.22
CA LEU A 314 -36.94 -37.04 6.23
C LEU A 314 -36.82 -36.40 7.61
N ARG A 315 -37.89 -35.74 8.07
CA ARG A 315 -38.13 -35.61 9.51
C ARG A 315 -38.40 -37.02 10.00
N PHE A 316 -37.37 -37.74 10.45
CA PHE A 316 -37.55 -38.89 11.31
C PHE A 316 -38.09 -38.40 12.67
N GLY A 317 -39.38 -38.06 12.68
CA GLY A 317 -40.17 -37.94 13.88
C GLY A 317 -40.65 -39.32 14.30
N ALA A 318 -39.81 -40.03 15.05
CA ALA A 318 -40.29 -40.75 16.22
C ALA A 318 -39.56 -40.12 17.40
N ALA A 319 -40.28 -39.83 18.48
CA ALA A 319 -39.68 -39.37 19.72
C ALA A 319 -38.66 -40.40 20.21
N ALA A 320 -37.39 -40.19 19.87
CA ALA A 320 -36.24 -40.80 20.49
C ALA A 320 -35.25 -39.68 20.72
N THR A 321 -35.47 -38.94 21.81
CA THR A 321 -34.42 -38.16 22.44
C THR A 321 -33.32 -39.14 22.84
N VAL A 322 -32.31 -39.32 21.99
CA VAL A 322 -31.03 -39.86 22.45
C VAL A 322 -30.25 -38.67 22.99
N ASN A 323 -30.44 -38.43 24.29
CA ASN A 323 -29.53 -37.64 25.09
C ASN A 323 -28.15 -38.29 25.01
N TYR A 324 -27.24 -37.75 24.21
CA TYR A 324 -25.83 -37.77 24.59
C TYR A 324 -25.60 -36.56 25.50
N ASN A 325 -26.06 -36.71 26.74
CA ASN A 325 -25.56 -35.86 27.80
C ASN A 325 -24.16 -36.38 28.18
N VAL A 326 -23.14 -35.89 27.49
CA VAL A 326 -21.80 -35.81 28.07
C VAL A 326 -21.71 -34.43 28.69
N ASN A 327 -21.96 -34.40 30.00
CA ASN A 327 -21.83 -33.25 30.86
C ASN A 327 -20.46 -32.58 30.67
N GLY A 328 -20.49 -31.25 30.61
CA GLY A 328 -19.33 -30.35 30.55
C GLY A 328 -19.45 -29.52 29.27
N ILE A 329 -20.15 -28.40 29.24
CA ILE A 329 -19.89 -27.21 30.07
C ILE A 329 -21.24 -26.54 30.39
N GLU A 330 -21.76 -26.82 31.59
CA GLU A 330 -22.90 -26.13 32.20
C GLU A 330 -22.34 -25.07 33.17
N TYR A 331 -21.70 -24.02 32.65
CA TYR A 331 -21.17 -22.92 33.47
C TYR A 331 -21.39 -21.52 32.88
N LEU A 332 -22.43 -21.30 32.05
CA LEU A 332 -22.77 -19.94 31.62
C LEU A 332 -24.26 -19.58 31.66
N ASN A 333 -25.19 -20.53 31.80
CA ASN A 333 -26.62 -20.24 31.60
C ASN A 333 -27.54 -20.37 32.84
N ARG A 334 -26.99 -20.39 34.06
CA ARG A 334 -27.81 -20.34 35.29
C ARG A 334 -27.88 -18.98 36.00
N ALA A 335 -27.19 -17.96 35.50
CA ALA A 335 -27.23 -16.62 36.11
C ALA A 335 -28.27 -15.67 35.47
N SER A 336 -28.96 -16.05 34.40
CA SER A 336 -29.90 -15.15 33.69
C SER A 336 -31.39 -15.46 33.88
N GLN A 337 -31.76 -16.49 34.66
CA GLN A 337 -33.17 -16.87 34.87
C GLN A 337 -33.70 -16.65 36.30
N GLN A 338 -32.98 -15.91 37.13
CA GLN A 338 -33.50 -15.36 38.38
C GLN A 338 -33.21 -13.86 38.41
N ASN A 339 -34.04 -13.09 37.72
CA ASN A 339 -34.48 -11.75 38.14
C ASN A 339 -35.30 -11.13 37.01
N ASN A 340 -36.54 -11.61 36.87
CA ASN A 340 -37.59 -10.79 36.28
C ASN A 340 -38.40 -10.20 37.43
N SER A 341 -37.90 -9.11 38.00
CA SER A 341 -38.70 -8.18 38.79
C SER A 341 -38.10 -6.79 38.65
N SER A 342 -38.91 -5.90 38.08
CA SER A 342 -38.80 -4.44 38.07
C SER A 342 -37.83 -3.77 37.08
N ASN A 343 -38.46 -2.89 36.29
CA ASN A 343 -37.97 -1.74 35.55
C ASN A 343 -37.27 -1.94 34.19
N GLY A 344 -37.87 -1.31 33.18
CA GLY A 344 -37.42 -1.32 31.80
C GLY A 344 -36.13 -0.54 31.58
N GLY A 345 -35.35 -1.07 30.65
CA GLY A 345 -34.19 -0.46 30.02
C GLY A 345 -33.88 -1.26 28.76
N SER A 346 -33.84 -0.60 27.61
CA SER A 346 -33.67 -1.19 26.29
C SER A 346 -32.32 -1.88 26.12
N LEU A 347 -32.33 -3.02 25.42
CA LEU A 347 -31.18 -3.89 25.07
C LEU A 347 -30.18 -3.26 24.06
N GLN A 348 -30.03 -1.94 24.04
CA GLN A 348 -29.17 -1.26 23.07
C GLN A 348 -27.69 -1.15 23.48
N ASP A 349 -27.33 -1.54 24.72
CA ASP A 349 -26.00 -1.28 25.29
C ASP A 349 -25.12 -2.52 25.55
N THR A 350 -25.44 -3.70 25.01
CA THR A 350 -24.72 -4.95 25.39
C THR A 350 -23.96 -5.65 24.26
N TYR A 351 -23.74 -5.01 23.11
CA TYR A 351 -22.87 -5.57 22.08
C TYR A 351 -21.92 -4.52 21.48
N ASP A 352 -20.70 -4.45 22.03
CA ASP A 352 -19.55 -3.78 21.44
C ASP A 352 -18.46 -4.84 21.17
N PRO A 353 -18.29 -5.31 19.92
CA PRO A 353 -17.31 -6.35 19.59
C PRO A 353 -15.88 -5.80 19.46
N PHE A 354 -15.66 -4.49 19.57
CA PHE A 354 -14.34 -3.86 19.48
C PHE A 354 -14.23 -2.73 20.51
N GLY A 355 -13.95 -3.09 21.77
CA GLY A 355 -14.03 -2.21 22.94
C GLY A 355 -13.26 -0.89 22.87
N PHE A 356 -13.92 0.16 22.36
CA PHE A 356 -13.40 1.53 22.33
C PHE A 356 -14.30 2.55 23.06
N LEU A 357 -15.54 2.21 23.44
CA LEU A 357 -16.46 3.19 24.04
C LEU A 357 -16.45 3.25 25.58
N ASN A 358 -15.91 2.24 26.28
CA ASN A 358 -15.86 2.26 27.76
C ASN A 358 -14.69 3.02 28.38
N ARG A 359 -13.82 3.65 27.57
CA ARG A 359 -12.65 4.36 28.11
C ARG A 359 -12.94 5.80 28.56
N ASN A 360 -14.09 6.38 28.23
CA ASN A 360 -14.44 7.76 28.63
C ASN A 360 -15.24 7.87 29.94
N ALA A 361 -15.86 6.79 30.41
CA ALA A 361 -16.64 6.82 31.66
C ALA A 361 -15.78 6.73 32.93
N ALA A 362 -14.56 6.18 32.84
CA ALA A 362 -13.67 6.00 33.99
C ALA A 362 -12.90 7.28 34.41
N LEU A 363 -12.98 8.37 33.63
CA LEU A 363 -12.30 9.63 33.95
C LEU A 363 -13.22 10.70 34.55
N GLN A 364 -14.54 10.49 34.62
CA GLN A 364 -15.47 11.47 35.21
C GLN A 364 -15.60 11.37 36.73
N ASN A 365 -15.07 10.32 37.37
CA ASN A 365 -15.13 10.14 38.83
C ASN A 365 -13.83 10.52 39.58
N LEU A 366 -12.89 11.20 38.94
CA LEU A 366 -11.64 11.67 39.60
C LEU A 366 -11.58 13.18 39.86
N THR A 367 -12.67 13.92 39.68
CA THR A 367 -12.72 15.34 40.06
C THR A 367 -14.03 15.66 40.79
N GLY A 368 -14.01 15.72 42.13
CA GLY A 368 -15.10 16.38 42.84
C GLY A 368 -15.42 15.99 44.28
N THR A 369 -14.44 15.75 45.15
CA THR A 369 -14.70 15.83 46.60
C THR A 369 -13.58 16.59 47.31
N GLY A 370 -13.79 17.89 47.47
CA GLY A 370 -12.89 18.80 48.17
C GLY A 370 -13.57 20.08 48.64
N LYS A 371 -14.24 19.99 49.81
CA LYS A 371 -14.57 21.07 50.76
C LYS A 371 -15.42 22.26 50.31
N SER A 372 -16.69 22.23 50.74
CA SER A 372 -17.42 23.42 51.17
C SER A 372 -16.93 23.87 52.56
N LEU A 373 -16.28 25.04 52.62
CA LEU A 373 -16.12 25.85 53.83
C LEU A 373 -17.04 27.07 53.70
N ARG A 374 -18.07 27.16 54.55
CA ARG A 374 -18.72 28.43 54.88
C ARG A 374 -19.11 28.47 56.37
N ALA A 375 -18.38 29.31 57.07
CA ALA A 375 -18.76 30.17 58.20
C ALA A 375 -19.95 29.75 59.07
N ARG A 376 -19.65 29.36 60.31
CA ARG A 376 -19.96 30.15 61.51
C ARG A 376 -19.10 29.69 62.68
#